data_AF-S8E791-F1
#
_entry.id   AF-S8E791-F1
#
_cell.length_a   1.000
_cell.length_b   1.000
_cell.length_c   1.000
_cell.angle_alpha   90.00
_cell.angle_beta   90.00
_cell.angle_gamma   90.00
#
_symmetry.space_group_name_H-M   'P 1'
#
loop_
_entity.id
_entity.type
_entity.pdbx_description
1 polymer ?
#
loop_
_entity_poly.entity_id
_entity_poly.type
_entity_poly.pdbx_seq_one_letter_code
_entity_poly.pdbx_strand_id
1 'polypeptide(L)'
;VSRDDMMNWLRTTDANLTFVGEPIPGVNAPEGLASRDAQNTMVTYCTTRNDDVCGGTCAVYNGGPTCLSAPGTNCLSATNNVGFCDRSGCGHSCNQLSSCGTHLDSGFCYTPGTRSILVGNY
;
A
#
# COMPACT_ATOMS: atom_id res chain seq x y z
N VAL A 1 -5.78 -7.35 1.48
CA VAL A 1 -5.27 -8.60 0.88
C VAL A 1 -4.53 -9.40 1.94
N SER A 2 -4.28 -10.70 1.74
CA SER A 2 -3.39 -11.42 2.65
C SER A 2 -1.94 -10.96 2.48
N ARG A 3 -1.09 -11.21 3.48
CA ARG A 3 0.34 -10.91 3.39
C ARG A 3 1.01 -11.75 2.31
N ASP A 4 0.67 -13.02 2.18
CA ASP A 4 1.25 -13.90 1.16
C ASP A 4 0.92 -13.44 -0.26
N ASP A 5 -0.32 -12.99 -0.51
CA ASP A 5 -0.73 -12.44 -1.80
C ASP A 5 0.07 -11.17 -2.14
N MET A 6 0.25 -10.28 -1.14
CA MET A 6 1.05 -9.07 -1.30
C MET A 6 2.52 -9.41 -1.62
N MET A 7 3.10 -10.39 -0.92
CA MET A 7 4.47 -10.83 -1.15
C MET A 7 4.65 -11.44 -2.54
N ASN A 8 3.67 -12.23 -3.00
CA ASN A 8 3.66 -12.77 -4.34
C ASN A 8 3.61 -11.66 -5.41
N TRP A 9 2.75 -10.65 -5.21
CA TRP A 9 2.68 -9.51 -6.11
C TRP A 9 4.01 -8.74 -6.15
N LEU A 10 4.62 -8.46 -4.99
CA LEU A 10 5.90 -7.74 -4.90
C LEU A 10 7.05 -8.44 -5.63
N ARG A 11 7.02 -9.77 -5.71
CA ARG A 11 8.06 -10.58 -6.37
C ARG A 11 7.88 -10.70 -7.87
N THR A 12 6.66 -10.50 -8.36
CA THR A 12 6.28 -10.79 -9.76
C THR A 12 5.85 -9.57 -10.55
N THR A 13 5.57 -8.46 -9.88
CA THR A 13 5.21 -7.20 -10.53
C THR A 13 6.37 -6.62 -11.34
N ASP A 14 6.03 -5.97 -12.44
CA ASP A 14 6.90 -5.18 -13.30
C ASP A 14 6.88 -3.68 -12.94
N ALA A 15 6.16 -3.29 -11.88
CA ALA A 15 6.11 -1.91 -11.41
C ALA A 15 7.46 -1.43 -10.84
N ASN A 16 7.72 -0.12 -10.92
CA ASN A 16 8.90 0.46 -10.29
C ASN A 16 8.62 0.70 -8.80
N LEU A 17 9.25 -0.10 -7.94
CA LEU A 17 8.98 -0.13 -6.50
C LEU A 17 9.99 0.70 -5.71
N THR A 18 9.48 1.57 -4.84
CA THR A 18 10.26 2.22 -3.77
C THR A 18 9.83 1.69 -2.40
N PHE A 19 10.75 1.14 -1.62
CA PHE A 19 10.44 0.60 -0.30
C PHE A 19 10.61 1.65 0.80
N VAL A 20 9.65 1.73 1.72
CA VAL A 20 9.62 2.70 2.83
C VAL A 20 9.35 1.96 4.15
N GLY A 21 10.10 2.31 5.20
CA GLY A 21 9.96 1.69 6.52
C GLY A 21 10.86 0.48 6.72
N GLU A 22 10.35 -0.54 7.42
CA GLU A 22 11.09 -1.73 7.78
C GLU A 22 11.40 -2.60 6.55
N PRO A 23 12.61 -3.19 6.45
CA PRO A 23 12.93 -4.12 5.38
C PRO A 23 11.97 -5.31 5.33
N ILE A 24 11.73 -5.83 4.13
CA ILE A 24 10.88 -6.99 3.86
C ILE A 24 11.80 -8.17 3.46
N PRO A 25 12.00 -9.16 4.35
CA PRO A 25 12.83 -10.32 4.06
C PRO A 25 12.36 -11.06 2.81
N GLY A 26 13.28 -11.41 1.91
CA GLY A 26 12.98 -12.11 0.66
C GLY A 26 12.34 -11.23 -0.43
N VAL A 27 12.34 -9.91 -0.26
CA VAL A 27 11.97 -8.93 -1.30
C VAL A 27 13.07 -7.88 -1.46
N ASN A 28 13.36 -7.10 -0.42
CA ASN A 28 14.41 -6.06 -0.44
C ASN A 28 15.45 -6.23 0.67
N ALA A 29 15.46 -7.40 1.34
CA ALA A 29 16.45 -7.80 2.32
C ALA A 29 16.69 -9.33 2.26
N PRO A 30 17.84 -9.84 2.76
CA PRO A 30 18.11 -11.28 2.80
C PRO A 30 17.01 -12.09 3.52
N GLU A 31 16.76 -13.30 3.04
CA GLU A 31 15.88 -14.25 3.74
C GLU A 31 16.49 -14.64 5.11
N GLY A 32 15.62 -14.95 6.09
CA GLY A 32 16.04 -15.38 7.43
C GLY A 32 16.19 -14.26 8.47
N LEU A 33 15.96 -13.00 8.10
CA LEU A 33 15.76 -11.93 9.07
C LEU A 33 14.35 -12.02 9.68
N ALA A 34 14.25 -12.09 11.00
CA ALA A 34 12.96 -12.09 11.69
C ALA A 34 12.29 -10.72 11.53
N SER A 35 11.29 -10.64 10.67
CA SER A 35 10.43 -9.45 10.60
C SER A 35 9.51 -9.42 11.83
N ARG A 36 9.19 -8.22 12.33
CA ARG A 36 8.10 -8.02 13.30
C ARG A 36 6.74 -8.11 12.59
N ASP A 37 6.55 -9.21 11.86
CA ASP A 37 5.49 -9.42 10.87
C ASP A 37 4.08 -9.26 11.44
N ALA A 38 3.86 -9.67 12.69
CA ALA A 38 2.53 -9.68 13.29
C ALA A 38 1.96 -8.27 13.59
N GLN A 39 2.78 -7.21 13.56
CA GLN A 39 2.36 -5.84 13.92
C GLN A 39 2.44 -4.86 12.75
N ASN A 40 3.18 -5.19 11.69
CA ASN A 40 3.37 -4.26 10.59
C ASN A 40 2.22 -4.34 9.59
N THR A 41 1.79 -3.17 9.13
CA THR A 41 0.91 -3.04 7.98
C THR A 41 1.75 -2.79 6.74
N MET A 42 1.54 -3.61 5.71
CA MET A 42 2.07 -3.32 4.40
C MET A 42 1.07 -2.51 3.60
N VAL A 43 1.54 -1.47 2.93
CA VAL A 43 0.74 -0.70 2.00
C VAL A 43 1.52 -0.53 0.71
N THR A 44 0.95 -1.00 -0.39
CA THR A 44 1.44 -0.68 -1.73
C THR A 44 0.52 0.35 -2.35
N TYR A 45 1.08 1.45 -2.82
CA TYR A 45 0.32 2.51 -3.49
C TYR A 45 1.05 2.99 -4.73
N CYS A 46 0.30 3.19 -5.81
CA CYS A 46 0.86 3.46 -7.13
C CYS A 46 0.21 4.66 -7.82
N THR A 47 0.95 5.28 -8.72
CA THR A 47 0.52 6.49 -9.43
C THR A 47 -0.35 6.21 -10.64
N THR A 48 -0.41 4.97 -11.15
CA THR A 48 -1.06 4.66 -12.42
C THR A 48 -1.99 3.46 -12.28
N ARG A 49 -3.08 3.50 -13.05
CA ARG A 49 -3.98 2.38 -13.30
C ARG A 49 -4.08 2.20 -14.82
N ASN A 50 -3.90 0.98 -15.31
CA ASN A 50 -4.20 0.60 -16.69
C ASN A 50 -5.22 -0.54 -16.67
N ASP A 51 -6.44 -0.26 -17.14
CA ASP A 51 -7.60 -1.14 -16.95
C ASP A 51 -7.73 -1.57 -15.49
N ASP A 52 -7.69 -2.87 -15.18
CA ASP A 52 -7.81 -3.37 -13.81
C ASP A 52 -6.46 -3.58 -13.11
N VAL A 53 -5.36 -3.17 -13.73
CA VAL A 53 -4.00 -3.32 -13.20
C VAL A 53 -3.52 -2.01 -12.55
N CYS A 54 -3.14 -2.10 -11.28
CA CYS A 54 -2.46 -1.03 -10.55
C CYS A 54 -0.93 -1.10 -10.77
N GLY A 55 -0.29 0.02 -11.11
CA GLY A 55 1.15 0.01 -11.41
C GLY A 55 1.76 1.39 -11.71
N GLY A 56 2.84 1.40 -12.50
CA GLY A 56 3.64 2.58 -12.78
C GLY A 56 4.71 2.81 -11.71
N THR A 57 4.72 3.98 -11.09
CA THR A 57 5.58 4.25 -9.92
C THR A 57 4.82 3.88 -8.66
N CYS A 58 5.34 2.91 -7.92
CA CYS A 58 4.74 2.44 -6.69
C CYS A 58 5.68 2.64 -5.51
N ALA A 59 5.09 2.88 -4.35
CA ALA A 59 5.80 2.80 -3.08
C ALA A 59 5.17 1.71 -2.20
N VAL A 60 6.03 1.03 -1.46
CA VAL A 60 5.69 -0.10 -0.60
C VAL A 60 6.12 0.28 0.81
N TYR A 61 5.15 0.63 1.64
CA TYR A 61 5.35 0.84 3.06
C TYR A 61 5.27 -0.49 3.82
N ASN A 62 6.16 -0.68 4.79
CA ASN A 62 6.09 -1.76 5.76
C ASN A 62 6.42 -1.19 7.15
N GLY A 63 5.45 -1.17 8.06
CA GLY A 63 5.69 -0.65 9.41
C GLY A 63 4.43 -0.45 10.23
N GLY A 64 4.57 0.25 11.35
CA GLY A 64 3.50 0.56 12.29
C GLY A 64 2.61 1.75 11.90
N PRO A 65 1.84 2.31 12.85
CA PRO A 65 0.96 3.44 12.61
C PRO A 65 1.72 4.69 12.16
N THR A 66 1.29 5.32 11.07
CA THR A 66 1.90 6.54 10.53
C THR A 66 0.98 7.23 9.52
N CYS A 67 1.26 8.50 9.22
CA CYS A 67 0.67 9.20 8.08
C CYS A 67 1.68 9.27 6.92
N LEU A 68 1.38 8.58 5.83
CA LEU A 68 2.19 8.56 4.63
C LEU A 68 1.82 9.72 3.71
N SER A 69 2.81 10.46 3.23
CA SER A 69 2.64 11.37 2.09
C SER A 69 2.58 10.54 0.82
N ALA A 70 1.45 10.57 0.13
CA ALA A 70 1.19 9.73 -1.04
C ALA A 70 0.51 10.50 -2.18
N PRO A 71 1.01 11.70 -2.58
CA PRO A 71 0.40 12.51 -3.62
C PRO A 71 0.37 11.79 -4.97
N GLY A 72 -0.77 11.89 -5.66
CA GLY A 72 -0.93 11.30 -7.00
C GLY A 72 -1.15 9.80 -6.99
N THR A 73 -1.43 9.21 -5.81
CA THR A 73 -1.85 7.82 -5.72
C THR A 73 -3.19 7.64 -6.44
N ASN A 74 -3.24 6.66 -7.34
CA ASN A 74 -4.44 6.28 -8.08
C ASN A 74 -5.01 4.94 -7.64
N CYS A 75 -4.19 4.09 -7.05
CA CYS A 75 -4.62 2.81 -6.53
C CYS A 75 -3.71 2.36 -5.40
N LEU A 76 -4.27 1.62 -4.45
CA LEU A 76 -3.51 1.09 -3.32
C LEU A 76 -4.09 -0.24 -2.84
N SER A 77 -3.24 -1.04 -2.21
CA SER A 77 -3.60 -2.26 -1.51
C SER A 77 -2.88 -2.30 -0.17
N ALA A 78 -3.48 -2.95 0.83
CA ALA A 78 -2.87 -3.10 2.14
C ALA A 78 -3.21 -4.44 2.78
N THR A 79 -2.36 -4.87 3.73
CA THR A 79 -2.57 -6.09 4.52
C THR A 79 -3.49 -5.87 5.72
N ASN A 80 -3.62 -4.63 6.20
CA ASN A 80 -4.61 -4.20 7.19
C ASN A 80 -5.42 -3.03 6.63
N ASN A 81 -6.54 -2.71 7.27
CA ASN A 81 -7.35 -1.56 6.89
C ASN A 81 -6.55 -0.26 7.09
N VAL A 82 -6.60 0.61 6.09
CA VAL A 82 -5.92 1.92 6.10
C VAL A 82 -6.88 2.99 5.61
N GLY A 83 -6.63 4.24 6.01
CA GLY A 83 -7.36 5.39 5.50
C GLY A 83 -6.65 5.96 4.28
N PHE A 84 -7.37 6.33 3.24
CA PHE A 84 -6.84 7.10 2.12
C PHE A 84 -7.57 8.43 2.04
N CYS A 85 -6.80 9.52 2.00
CA CYS A 85 -7.31 10.87 2.14
C CYS A 85 -6.99 11.70 0.89
N ASP A 86 -7.93 12.56 0.49
CA ASP A 86 -7.79 13.48 -0.66
C ASP A 86 -6.92 14.72 -0.34
N ARG A 87 -6.44 14.84 0.90
CA ARG A 87 -5.58 15.91 1.42
C ARG A 87 -4.30 15.33 2.01
N SER A 88 -3.28 16.18 2.12
CA SER A 88 -2.05 15.87 2.85
C SER A 88 -2.30 15.84 4.37
N GLY A 89 -1.50 15.07 5.11
CA GLY A 89 -1.50 15.09 6.57
C GLY A 89 -2.58 14.24 7.24
N CYS A 90 -3.22 13.32 6.51
CA CYS A 90 -4.13 12.31 7.05
C CYS A 90 -5.26 12.85 7.93
N GLY A 91 -5.83 14.00 7.57
CA GLY A 91 -6.93 14.64 8.28
C GLY A 91 -8.16 14.88 7.39
N HIS A 92 -9.31 15.09 8.05
CA HIS A 92 -10.60 15.43 7.45
C HIS A 92 -11.19 14.35 6.52
N SER A 93 -11.01 14.50 5.21
CA SER A 93 -11.70 13.72 4.17
C SER A 93 -10.93 12.45 3.85
N CYS A 94 -11.11 11.43 4.67
CA CYS A 94 -10.49 10.12 4.50
C CYS A 94 -11.57 9.04 4.35
N ASN A 95 -11.35 8.11 3.43
CA ASN A 95 -12.14 6.91 3.29
C ASN A 95 -11.32 5.71 3.77
N GLN A 96 -11.99 4.65 4.20
CA GLN A 96 -11.32 3.43 4.61
C GLN A 96 -11.11 2.52 3.39
N LEU A 97 -9.98 1.82 3.33
CA LEU A 97 -9.74 0.84 2.27
C LEU A 97 -10.82 -0.26 2.25
N SER A 98 -11.36 -0.61 3.43
CA SER A 98 -12.50 -1.53 3.55
C SER A 98 -13.77 -1.07 2.84
N SER A 99 -13.93 0.23 2.58
CA SER A 99 -15.04 0.80 1.81
C SER A 99 -14.68 1.04 0.34
N CYS A 100 -13.77 0.22 -0.21
CA CYS A 100 -13.36 0.33 -1.61
C CYS A 100 -14.55 0.27 -2.56
N GLY A 101 -14.72 1.32 -3.39
CA GLY A 101 -15.80 1.36 -4.37
C GLY A 101 -15.52 0.56 -5.64
N THR A 102 -14.28 0.55 -6.10
CA THR A 102 -13.86 -0.16 -7.33
C THR A 102 -12.61 -0.97 -7.04
N HIS A 103 -12.81 -2.28 -6.96
CA HIS A 103 -11.72 -3.24 -6.79
C HIS A 103 -10.99 -3.45 -8.12
N LEU A 104 -9.69 -3.64 -8.02
CA LEU A 104 -8.75 -3.91 -9.09
C LEU A 104 -8.11 -5.28 -8.87
N ASP A 105 -7.31 -5.73 -9.83
CA ASP A 105 -6.56 -6.98 -9.73
C ASP A 105 -5.62 -6.99 -8.52
N SER A 106 -5.27 -8.19 -8.08
CA SER A 106 -4.38 -8.43 -6.93
C SER A 106 -4.85 -7.73 -5.63
N GLY A 107 -6.16 -7.47 -5.53
CA GLY A 107 -6.80 -6.84 -4.37
C GLY A 107 -6.36 -5.40 -4.13
N PHE A 108 -6.04 -4.68 -5.20
CA PHE A 108 -5.93 -3.23 -5.18
C PHE A 108 -7.31 -2.58 -5.17
N CYS A 109 -7.36 -1.36 -4.67
CA CYS A 109 -8.52 -0.49 -4.75
C CYS A 109 -8.18 0.71 -5.61
N TYR A 110 -9.08 1.08 -6.52
CA TYR A 110 -9.01 2.34 -7.24
C TYR A 110 -9.33 3.50 -6.28
N THR A 111 -8.33 4.35 -6.05
CA THR A 111 -8.34 5.42 -5.05
C THR A 111 -7.79 6.73 -5.65
N PRO A 112 -8.39 7.21 -6.76
CA PRO A 112 -7.88 8.38 -7.49
C PRO A 112 -7.86 9.63 -6.62
N GLY A 113 -6.81 10.44 -6.79
CA GLY A 113 -6.67 11.70 -6.06
C GLY A 113 -6.26 11.53 -4.60
N THR A 114 -5.85 10.33 -4.18
CA THR A 114 -5.27 10.12 -2.85
C THR A 114 -3.99 10.95 -2.71
N ARG A 115 -3.86 11.64 -1.58
CA ARG A 115 -2.71 12.50 -1.23
C ARG A 115 -2.01 12.09 0.04
N SER A 116 -2.69 11.37 0.93
CA SER A 116 -2.05 10.76 2.09
C SER A 116 -2.75 9.47 2.50
N ILE A 117 -2.01 8.59 3.17
CA ILE A 117 -2.50 7.29 3.64
C ILE A 117 -2.25 7.19 5.14
N LEU A 118 -3.31 6.96 5.91
CA LEU A 118 -3.26 6.76 7.35
C LEU A 118 -3.17 5.26 7.67
N VAL A 119 -2.02 4.86 8.21
CA VAL A 119 -1.74 3.48 8.63
C VAL A 119 -2.00 3.35 10.14
N GLY A 120 -2.68 2.29 10.56
CA GLY A 120 -2.78 1.88 11.96
C GLY A 120 -3.85 2.57 12.82
N ASN A 121 -4.89 3.15 12.21
CA ASN A 121 -5.95 3.88 12.93
C ASN A 121 -7.37 3.56 12.42
N TYR A 122 -7.69 2.29 12.14
CA TYR A 122 -9.04 1.86 11.70
C TYR A 122 -9.38 0.45 12.15
#